data_AF-E0M4B8-F1
#
_entry.id   AF-E0M4B8-F1
#
_cell.length_a   1.000
_cell.length_b   1.000
_cell.length_c   1.000
_cell.angle_alpha   90.00
_cell.angle_beta   90.00
_cell.angle_gamma   90.00
#
_symmetry.space_group_name_H-M   'P 1'
#
loop_
_entity.id
_entity.type
_entity.pdbx_description
1 polymer ?
#
loop_
_entity_poly.entity_id
_entity_poly.type
_entity_poly.pdbx_seq_one_letter_code
_entity_poly.pdbx_strand_id
1 'polypeptide(L)'
;MSVTGNVVNFFVAVAMAHDVSNPIGSYSSGSYVDSCTGQYWGEEIFRHPKTVASLAKHGAIEYARDPDQGEVIRFEDRREVLSEFARGYADAEDGQCTEEGAIESVVPHAYLSGAQFCRRRSKLGGMAFRLDQGRVCHGVVCVDTGEKWTQD
;
A
#
# COMPACT_ATOMS: atom_id res chain seq x y z
N MET A 1 -10.97 16.28 2.16
CA MET A 1 -9.74 15.82 2.84
C MET A 1 -8.70 15.52 1.76
N SER A 2 -7.42 15.85 1.94
CA SER A 2 -6.38 15.55 0.94
C SER A 2 -5.17 14.90 1.59
N VAL A 3 -4.55 13.95 0.90
CA VAL A 3 -3.32 13.28 1.34
C VAL A 3 -2.11 13.87 0.62
N THR A 4 -0.98 13.95 1.33
CA THR A 4 0.28 14.42 0.74
C THR A 4 0.90 13.35 -0.15
N GLY A 5 1.77 13.76 -1.08
CA GLY A 5 2.44 12.80 -1.96
C GLY A 5 3.24 11.72 -1.23
N ASN A 6 3.84 12.06 -0.09
CA ASN A 6 4.60 11.12 0.73
C ASN A 6 3.70 10.09 1.43
N VAL A 7 2.51 10.49 1.88
CA VAL A 7 1.52 9.57 2.46
C VAL A 7 1.04 8.59 1.39
N VAL A 8 0.77 9.07 0.17
CA VAL A 8 0.43 8.20 -0.96
C VAL A 8 1.53 7.17 -1.20
N ASN A 9 2.78 7.62 -1.30
CA ASN A 9 3.90 6.72 -1.58
C ASN A 9 4.07 5.68 -0.46
N PHE A 10 3.84 6.06 0.80
CA PHE A 10 3.86 5.14 1.93
C PHE A 10 2.80 4.03 1.81
N PHE A 11 1.54 4.39 1.56
CA PHE A 11 0.47 3.37 1.43
C PHE A 11 0.62 2.54 0.14
N VAL A 12 1.18 3.10 -0.94
CA VAL A 12 1.54 2.33 -2.13
C VAL A 12 2.64 1.32 -1.81
N ALA A 13 3.67 1.72 -1.05
CA ALA A 13 4.75 0.82 -0.62
C ALA A 13 4.19 -0.35 0.20
N VAL A 14 3.23 -0.10 1.09
CA VAL A 14 2.53 -1.12 1.89
C VAL A 14 1.69 -2.05 1.00
N ALA A 15 0.89 -1.49 0.08
CA ALA A 15 0.04 -2.27 -0.83
C ALA A 15 0.85 -3.09 -1.86
N MET A 16 2.09 -2.70 -2.13
CA MET A 16 3.02 -3.40 -3.02
C MET A 16 4.05 -4.26 -2.25
N ALA A 17 3.91 -4.39 -0.93
CA ALA A 17 4.85 -5.17 -0.14
C ALA A 17 4.73 -6.67 -0.46
N HIS A 18 5.87 -7.34 -0.60
CA HIS A 18 5.92 -8.77 -0.83
C HIS A 18 5.96 -9.53 0.48
N ASP A 19 5.17 -10.59 0.57
CA ASP A 19 5.29 -11.51 1.69
C ASP A 19 6.62 -12.26 1.60
N VAL A 20 7.44 -12.17 2.65
CA VAL A 20 8.71 -12.90 2.71
C VAL A 20 8.56 -14.41 2.77
N SER A 21 7.41 -14.90 3.20
CA SER A 21 7.06 -16.32 3.21
C SER A 21 6.67 -16.83 1.82
N ASN A 22 6.31 -15.92 0.90
CA ASN A 22 5.90 -16.25 -0.47
C ASN A 22 6.51 -15.26 -1.47
N PRO A 23 7.84 -15.33 -1.70
CA PRO A 23 8.53 -14.39 -2.57
C PRO A 23 8.07 -14.52 -4.03
N ILE A 24 7.77 -13.39 -4.67
CA ILE A 24 7.28 -13.34 -6.05
C ILE A 24 8.37 -12.77 -6.96
N GLY A 25 8.88 -13.60 -7.87
CA GLY A 25 9.79 -13.18 -8.93
C GLY A 25 11.13 -12.62 -8.42
N SER A 26 11.85 -11.92 -9.30
CA SER A 26 13.17 -11.33 -9.02
C SER A 26 13.13 -9.82 -8.76
N TYR A 27 11.99 -9.17 -9.02
CA TYR A 27 11.78 -7.76 -8.74
C TYR A 27 11.14 -7.61 -7.37
N SER A 28 11.71 -6.75 -6.54
CA SER A 28 11.10 -6.30 -5.31
C SER A 28 10.76 -4.84 -5.46
N SER A 29 9.58 -4.45 -4.99
CA SER A 29 9.24 -3.04 -4.79
C SER A 29 10.15 -2.35 -3.77
N GLY A 30 10.99 -3.09 -3.04
CA GLY A 30 11.75 -2.59 -1.90
C GLY A 30 10.92 -2.54 -0.62
N SER A 31 9.72 -3.13 -0.64
CA SER A 31 8.80 -3.26 0.49
C SER A 31 8.49 -4.72 0.77
N TYR A 32 8.48 -5.07 2.04
CA TYR A 32 8.29 -6.43 2.53
C TYR A 32 7.26 -6.45 3.65
N VAL A 33 6.56 -7.57 3.74
CA VAL A 33 5.66 -7.89 4.84
C VAL A 33 5.94 -9.30 5.33
N ASP A 34 5.82 -9.51 6.63
CA ASP A 34 5.64 -10.84 7.21
C ASP A 34 4.17 -10.94 7.62
N SER A 35 3.39 -11.66 6.83
CA SER A 35 1.94 -11.78 7.07
C SER A 35 1.61 -12.53 8.36
N CYS A 36 2.55 -13.31 8.92
CA CYS A 36 2.36 -14.00 10.21
C CYS A 36 2.40 -13.03 11.38
N THR A 37 3.33 -12.07 11.34
CA THR A 37 3.49 -11.07 12.42
C THR A 37 2.76 -9.76 12.11
N GLY A 38 2.40 -9.50 10.86
CA GLY A 38 1.85 -8.23 10.38
C GLY A 38 2.88 -7.10 10.31
N GLN A 39 4.18 -7.43 10.37
CA GLN A 39 5.25 -6.44 10.31
C GLN A 39 5.55 -6.09 8.85
N TYR A 40 5.71 -4.79 8.60
CA TYR A 40 6.17 -4.28 7.31
C TYR A 40 7.51 -3.57 7.47
N TRP A 41 8.36 -3.71 6.45
CA TRP A 41 9.64 -3.02 6.37
C TRP A 41 10.10 -2.80 4.93
N GLY A 42 11.23 -2.11 4.77
CA GLY A 42 11.87 -1.89 3.48
C GLY A 42 12.08 -0.41 3.14
N GLU A 43 12.94 -0.16 2.15
CA GLU A 43 13.40 1.18 1.79
C GLU A 43 12.24 2.09 1.39
N GLU A 44 11.26 1.60 0.63
CA GLU A 44 10.12 2.42 0.19
C GLU A 44 9.18 2.80 1.33
N ILE A 45 9.00 1.92 2.32
CA ILE A 45 8.16 2.20 3.50
C ILE A 45 8.79 3.31 4.36
N PHE A 46 10.12 3.28 4.52
CA PHE A 46 10.86 4.24 5.34
C PHE A 46 11.46 5.42 4.57
N ARG A 47 11.26 5.51 3.25
CA ARG A 47 11.79 6.57 2.37
C ARG A 47 11.49 7.98 2.87
N HIS A 48 10.37 8.18 3.56
CA HIS A 48 9.94 9.46 4.09
C HIS A 48 9.80 9.41 5.63
N PRO A 49 10.90 9.51 6.39
CA PRO A 49 10.90 9.27 7.84
C PRO A 49 10.02 10.25 8.62
N LYS A 50 9.87 11.50 8.14
CA LYS A 50 8.94 12.46 8.74
C LYS A 50 7.47 12.04 8.60
N THR A 51 7.12 11.39 7.49
CA THR A 51 5.77 10.85 7.26
C THR A 51 5.52 9.67 8.18
N VAL A 52 6.46 8.73 8.29
CA VAL A 52 6.38 7.59 9.22
C VAL A 52 6.22 8.07 10.66
N ALA A 53 7.08 8.99 11.12
CA ALA A 53 7.01 9.54 12.47
C ALA A 53 5.67 10.25 12.74
N SER A 54 5.11 10.95 11.75
CA SER A 54 3.80 11.59 11.88
C SER A 54 2.68 10.55 11.98
N LEU A 55 2.68 9.53 11.12
CA LEU A 55 1.67 8.45 11.16
C LEU A 55 1.72 7.71 12.50
N ALA A 56 2.93 7.40 12.99
CA ALA A 56 3.12 6.75 14.29
C ALA A 56 2.62 7.64 15.45
N LYS A 57 2.98 8.93 15.45
CA LYS A 57 2.53 9.90 16.47
C LYS A 57 1.00 10.01 16.55
N HIS A 58 0.32 9.86 15.41
CA HIS A 58 -1.14 9.94 15.33
C HIS A 58 -1.83 8.58 15.49
N GLY A 59 -1.10 7.51 15.80
CA GLY A 59 -1.66 6.18 16.03
C GLY A 59 -2.14 5.46 14.77
N ALA A 60 -1.79 5.96 13.57
CA ALA A 60 -2.16 5.31 12.31
C ALA A 60 -1.32 4.04 12.06
N ILE A 61 -0.15 3.96 12.68
CA ILE A 61 0.76 2.82 12.66
C ILE A 61 1.45 2.67 14.01
N GLU A 62 1.84 1.46 14.34
CA GLU A 62 2.84 1.19 15.37
C GLU A 62 4.22 1.18 14.72
N TYR A 63 5.19 1.88 15.31
CA TYR A 63 6.60 1.83 14.89
C TYR A 63 7.42 1.10 15.95
N ALA A 64 8.25 0.17 15.52
CA ALA A 64 9.15 -0.57 16.40
C ALA A 64 10.52 -0.81 15.73
N ARG A 65 11.48 -1.27 16.53
CA ARG A 65 12.73 -1.82 16.02
C ARG A 65 12.78 -3.31 16.30
N ASP A 66 12.91 -4.07 15.23
CA ASP A 66 13.13 -5.51 15.23
C ASP A 66 14.64 -5.82 15.15
N PRO A 67 15.16 -6.81 15.90
CA PRO A 67 16.57 -7.17 15.87
C PRO A 67 17.08 -7.65 14.51
N ASP A 68 16.22 -8.29 13.71
CA ASP A 68 16.59 -8.91 12.45
C ASP A 68 16.32 -7.99 11.26
N GLN A 69 15.18 -7.30 11.27
CA GLN A 69 14.72 -6.44 10.16
C GLN A 69 15.02 -4.95 10.34
N GLY A 70 15.47 -4.53 11.53
CA GLY A 70 15.74 -3.13 11.82
C GLY A 70 14.46 -2.34 12.09
N GLU A 71 14.16 -1.32 11.28
CA GLU A 71 12.95 -0.53 11.47
C GLU A 71 11.73 -1.27 10.89
N VAL A 72 10.67 -1.41 11.69
CA VAL A 72 9.42 -2.06 11.27
C VAL A 72 8.20 -1.23 11.65
N ILE A 73 7.12 -1.39 10.89
CA ILE A 73 5.80 -0.84 11.23
C ILE A 73 4.76 -1.95 11.31
N ARG A 74 3.66 -1.68 12.02
CA ARG A 74 2.44 -2.50 12.02
C ARG A 74 1.22 -1.61 11.92
N PHE A 75 0.13 -2.18 11.43
CA PHE A 75 -1.20 -1.57 11.49
C PHE A 75 -2.02 -2.29 12.56
N GLU A 76 -2.98 -1.59 13.15
CA GLU A 76 -3.97 -2.21 14.06
C GLU A 76 -4.76 -3.29 13.32
N ASP A 77 -5.31 -2.94 12.15
CA ASP A 77 -5.88 -3.91 11.21
C ASP A 77 -5.31 -3.70 9.80
N ARG A 78 -4.41 -4.60 9.38
CA ARG A 78 -3.82 -4.55 8.03
C ARG A 78 -4.87 -4.79 6.93
N ARG A 79 -5.89 -5.60 7.20
CA ARG A 79 -6.89 -5.99 6.21
C ARG A 79 -7.78 -4.79 5.88
N GLU A 80 -8.16 -4.01 6.88
CA GLU A 80 -8.88 -2.76 6.67
C GLU A 80 -8.05 -1.77 5.84
N VAL A 81 -6.76 -1.60 6.16
CA VAL A 81 -5.86 -0.72 5.41
C VAL A 81 -5.77 -1.12 3.94
N LEU A 82 -5.55 -2.41 3.67
CA LEU A 82 -5.43 -2.94 2.30
C LEU A 82 -6.76 -2.89 1.54
N SER A 83 -7.87 -3.22 2.21
CA SER A 83 -9.23 -3.14 1.65
C SER A 83 -9.59 -1.70 1.28
N GLU A 84 -9.32 -0.74 2.17
CA GLU A 84 -9.61 0.67 1.92
C GLU A 84 -8.74 1.24 0.80
N PHE A 85 -7.46 0.86 0.73
CA PHE A 85 -6.60 1.21 -0.40
C PHE A 85 -7.16 0.68 -1.72
N ALA A 86 -7.51 -0.61 -1.77
CA ALA A 86 -8.07 -1.24 -2.96
C ALA A 86 -9.41 -0.61 -3.39
N ARG A 87 -10.28 -0.31 -2.42
CA ARG A 87 -11.55 0.39 -2.64
C ARG A 87 -11.32 1.76 -3.26
N GLY A 88 -10.41 2.56 -2.70
CA GLY A 88 -10.07 3.87 -3.26
C GLY A 88 -9.49 3.80 -4.66
N TYR A 89 -8.66 2.79 -4.94
CA TYR A 89 -8.14 2.55 -6.29
C TYR A 89 -9.27 2.26 -7.28
N ALA A 90 -10.17 1.33 -6.93
CA ALA A 90 -11.30 0.93 -7.77
C ALA A 90 -12.28 2.08 -8.01
N ASP A 91 -12.69 2.80 -6.96
CA ASP A 91 -13.59 3.95 -7.09
C ASP A 91 -13.01 5.02 -8.03
N ALA A 92 -11.69 5.26 -7.96
CA ALA A 92 -11.02 6.20 -8.86
C ALA A 92 -10.90 5.68 -10.30
N GLU A 93 -10.78 4.37 -10.49
CA GLU A 93 -10.78 3.71 -11.81
C GLU A 93 -12.16 3.81 -12.47
N ASP A 94 -13.22 3.66 -11.68
CA ASP A 94 -14.63 3.80 -12.10
C ASP A 94 -15.09 5.26 -12.23
N GLY A 95 -14.21 6.23 -11.90
CA GLY A 95 -14.50 7.66 -12.01
C GLY A 95 -15.44 8.21 -10.92
N GLN A 96 -15.54 7.54 -9.77
CA GLN A 96 -16.41 7.94 -8.66
C GLN A 96 -15.86 9.12 -7.84
N CYS A 97 -16.75 9.73 -7.05
CA CYS A 97 -16.42 10.83 -6.13
C CYS A 97 -15.66 10.30 -4.89
N THR A 98 -14.36 10.56 -4.84
CA THR A 98 -13.48 10.06 -3.76
C THR A 98 -13.59 10.86 -2.46
N GLU A 99 -14.28 12.00 -2.45
CA GLU A 99 -14.46 12.77 -1.21
C GLU A 99 -15.49 12.12 -0.29
N GLU A 100 -16.61 11.68 -0.86
CA GLU A 100 -17.66 10.94 -0.15
C GLU A 100 -17.12 9.59 0.35
N GLY A 101 -16.45 8.84 -0.52
CA GLY A 101 -15.85 7.56 -0.13
C GLY A 101 -14.77 7.69 0.96
N ALA A 102 -14.09 8.84 1.06
CA ALA A 102 -13.13 9.09 2.14
C ALA A 102 -13.79 9.44 3.47
N ILE A 103 -14.99 10.01 3.48
CA ILE A 103 -15.76 10.31 4.71
C ILE A 103 -16.28 9.01 5.34
N GLU A 104 -16.69 8.06 4.51
CA GLU A 104 -17.21 6.75 4.94
C GLU A 104 -16.10 5.74 5.25
N SER A 105 -14.85 6.07 4.93
CA SER A 105 -13.69 5.20 5.11
C SER A 105 -13.29 5.08 6.57
N VAL A 106 -13.04 3.84 7.02
CA VAL A 106 -12.42 3.55 8.32
C VAL A 106 -10.92 3.89 8.34
N VAL A 107 -10.25 3.87 7.17
CA VAL A 107 -8.86 4.30 6.99
C VAL A 107 -8.74 5.31 5.85
N PRO A 108 -9.18 6.58 6.04
CA PRO A 108 -9.28 7.57 4.96
C PRO A 108 -7.95 7.82 4.22
N HIS A 109 -6.83 7.73 4.92
CA HIS A 109 -5.50 7.89 4.33
C HIS A 109 -5.18 6.79 3.32
N ALA A 110 -5.55 5.54 3.59
CA ALA A 110 -5.33 4.41 2.69
C ALA A 110 -6.23 4.54 1.45
N TYR A 111 -7.52 4.82 1.66
CA TYR A 111 -8.48 5.07 0.59
C TYR A 111 -8.04 6.18 -0.37
N LEU A 112 -7.74 7.37 0.16
CA LEU A 112 -7.31 8.50 -0.66
C LEU A 112 -5.97 8.21 -1.37
N SER A 113 -5.10 7.40 -0.77
CA SER A 113 -3.84 6.99 -1.38
C SER A 113 -4.05 6.06 -2.57
N GLY A 114 -4.93 5.06 -2.45
CA GLY A 114 -5.30 4.17 -3.57
C GLY A 114 -5.90 4.96 -4.73
N ALA A 115 -6.85 5.86 -4.42
CA ALA A 115 -7.47 6.73 -5.41
C ALA A 115 -6.45 7.63 -6.13
N GLN A 116 -5.55 8.27 -5.38
CA GLN A 116 -4.53 9.13 -5.96
C GLN A 116 -3.49 8.33 -6.76
N PHE A 117 -3.19 7.10 -6.35
CA PHE A 117 -2.29 6.21 -7.09
C PHE A 117 -2.88 5.82 -8.44
N CYS A 118 -4.15 5.40 -8.49
CA CYS A 118 -4.87 5.13 -9.74
C CYS A 118 -4.81 6.34 -10.69
N ARG A 119 -5.22 7.52 -10.21
CA ARG A 119 -5.21 8.76 -11.02
C ARG A 119 -3.83 9.11 -11.56
N ARG A 120 -2.77 8.94 -10.74
CA ARG A 120 -1.38 9.17 -11.19
C ARG A 120 -1.00 8.22 -12.31
N ARG A 121 -1.34 6.93 -12.18
CA ARG A 121 -1.04 5.92 -13.20
C ARG A 121 -1.78 6.19 -14.51
N SER A 122 -3.06 6.54 -14.45
CA SER A 122 -3.86 6.88 -15.63
C SER A 122 -3.35 8.13 -16.34
N LYS A 123 -2.83 9.12 -15.60
CA LYS A 123 -2.29 10.36 -16.17
C LYS A 123 -0.87 10.23 -16.72
N LEU A 124 0.02 9.52 -16.02
CA LEU A 124 1.45 9.50 -16.31
C LEU A 124 1.92 8.26 -17.07
N GLY A 125 1.07 7.22 -17.17
CA GLY A 125 1.46 5.92 -17.70
C GLY A 125 2.24 5.12 -16.66
N GLY A 126 1.57 4.21 -15.96
CA GLY A 126 2.21 3.25 -15.05
C GLY A 126 2.51 1.92 -15.74
N MET A 127 3.61 1.26 -15.38
CA MET A 127 3.86 -0.11 -15.83
C MET A 127 2.73 -1.05 -15.37
N ALA A 128 2.31 -1.96 -16.25
CA ALA A 128 1.24 -2.93 -15.98
C ALA A 128 1.60 -3.87 -14.81
N PHE A 129 0.69 -4.16 -13.89
CA PHE A 129 1.00 -5.12 -12.82
C PHE A 129 1.12 -6.54 -13.39
N ARG A 130 2.17 -7.26 -13.01
CA ARG A 130 2.52 -8.58 -13.53
C ARG A 130 3.12 -9.44 -12.44
N LEU A 131 2.56 -10.63 -12.25
CA LEU A 131 3.04 -11.60 -11.26
C LEU A 131 4.40 -12.19 -11.66
N ASP A 132 4.61 -12.50 -12.95
CA ASP A 132 5.86 -13.04 -13.49
C ASP A 132 7.08 -12.12 -13.25
N GLN A 133 6.84 -10.81 -13.15
CA GLN A 133 7.84 -9.79 -12.91
C GLN A 133 7.82 -9.29 -11.47
N GLY A 134 7.10 -9.91 -10.53
CA GLY A 134 7.00 -9.44 -9.14
C GLY A 134 6.41 -8.03 -9.00
N ARG A 135 5.77 -7.47 -10.03
CA ARG A 135 5.18 -6.13 -9.99
C ARG A 135 3.71 -6.26 -9.65
N VAL A 136 3.42 -6.40 -8.36
CA VAL A 136 2.06 -6.62 -7.84
C VAL A 136 1.60 -5.46 -6.97
N CYS A 137 0.29 -5.33 -6.76
CA CYS A 137 -0.31 -4.33 -5.87
C CYS A 137 -1.66 -4.83 -5.38
N HIS A 138 -1.89 -4.75 -4.07
CA HIS A 138 -3.09 -5.30 -3.44
C HIS A 138 -4.37 -4.74 -4.06
N GLY A 139 -5.28 -5.63 -4.45
CA GLY A 139 -6.58 -5.29 -5.03
C GLY A 139 -6.54 -4.87 -6.50
N VAL A 140 -5.36 -4.85 -7.13
CA VAL A 140 -5.20 -4.48 -8.54
C VAL A 140 -4.99 -5.72 -9.41
N VAL A 141 -5.58 -5.71 -10.60
CA VAL A 141 -5.51 -6.83 -11.56
C VAL A 141 -4.09 -6.98 -12.11
N CYS A 142 -3.54 -8.19 -12.02
CA CYS A 142 -2.32 -8.57 -12.72
C CYS A 142 -2.64 -8.94 -14.17
N VAL A 143 -1.92 -8.36 -15.14
CA VAL A 143 -2.26 -8.52 -16.57
C VAL A 143 -1.93 -9.89 -17.12
N ASP A 144 -1.03 -10.63 -16.47
CA ASP A 144 -0.62 -11.98 -16.85
C ASP A 144 -1.55 -13.06 -16.27
N THR A 145 -2.17 -12.83 -15.12
CA THR A 145 -3.13 -13.78 -14.52
C THR A 145 -4.59 -13.41 -14.80
N GLY A 146 -4.89 -12.13 -15.05
CA GLY A 146 -6.25 -11.61 -15.15
C GLY A 146 -6.98 -11.50 -13.80
N GLU A 147 -6.30 -11.81 -12.70
CA GLU A 147 -6.86 -11.83 -11.35
C GLU A 147 -6.35 -10.65 -10.52
N LYS A 148 -7.16 -10.21 -9.54
CA LYS A 148 -6.72 -9.24 -8.54
C LYS A 148 -5.69 -9.90 -7.63
N TRP A 149 -4.53 -9.28 -7.47
CA TRP A 149 -3.53 -9.78 -6.54
C TRP A 149 -3.88 -9.39 -5.11
N THR A 150 -3.77 -10.34 -4.19
CA THR A 150 -3.96 -10.16 -2.75
C THR A 150 -2.65 -10.38 -2.03
N GLN A 151 -2.44 -9.56 -1.00
CA GLN A 151 -1.37 -9.73 -0.03
C GLN A 151 -2.01 -10.48 1.14
N ASP A 152 -2.22 -11.78 1.00
CA ASP A 152 -2.86 -12.65 2.01
C ASP A 152 -1.84 -13.18 3.03
#